data_AF-A0AAE3VVF0-F1
#
_entry.id   AF-A0AAE3VVF0-F1
#
_cell.length_a   1.000
_cell.length_b   1.000
_cell.length_c   1.000
_cell.angle_alpha   90.00
_cell.angle_beta   90.00
_cell.angle_gamma   90.00
#
_symmetry.space_group_name_H-M   'P 1'
#
loop_
_entity.id
_entity.type
_entity.pdbx_description
1 polymer ?
#
loop_
_entity_poly.entity_id
_entity_poly.type
_entity_poly.pdbx_seq_one_letter_code
_entity_poly.pdbx_strand_id
1 'polypeptide(L)'
;MDGPTLISRFLAPELTAASAHRPLALAPGSPGDVFLCHPSLGHAAQPHHGTRPRFLAQPPLLPAAPYEPERGDGAHSPVERAIRRGPGLDDPDLDGDR
;
A
#
# COMPACT_ATOMS: atom_id res chain seq x y z
N MET A 1 -12.19 24.97 -11.88
CA MET A 1 -11.82 23.59 -12.24
C MET A 1 -10.82 23.16 -11.18
N ASP A 2 -11.27 22.61 -10.06
CA ASP A 2 -10.38 22.26 -8.94
C ASP A 2 -10.68 20.85 -8.43
N GLY A 3 -9.72 19.96 -8.65
CA GLY A 3 -9.69 18.55 -8.27
C GLY A 3 -9.05 17.72 -9.39
N PRO A 4 -8.11 16.78 -9.14
CA PRO A 4 -7.72 16.15 -7.86
C PRO A 4 -6.19 16.16 -7.59
N THR A 5 -5.72 16.89 -6.57
CA THR A 5 -4.35 16.75 -6.03
C THR A 5 -4.32 16.87 -4.49
N LEU A 6 -5.43 16.57 -3.83
CA LEU A 6 -5.61 16.80 -2.39
C LEU A 6 -4.91 15.78 -1.49
N ILE A 7 -4.11 14.86 -2.05
CA ILE A 7 -3.16 14.02 -1.32
C ILE A 7 -1.78 14.27 -1.93
N SER A 8 -1.06 15.33 -1.57
CA SER A 8 0.35 15.39 -2.00
C SER A 8 1.26 16.35 -1.26
N ARG A 9 0.81 17.48 -0.69
CA ARG A 9 1.79 18.49 -0.25
C ARG A 9 2.21 18.41 1.22
N PHE A 10 1.36 17.89 2.11
CA PHE A 10 1.66 17.89 3.55
C PHE A 10 2.19 16.54 4.06
N LEU A 11 1.67 15.42 3.56
CA LEU A 11 2.11 14.07 3.97
C LEU A 11 3.37 13.57 3.26
N ALA A 12 3.76 14.16 2.13
CA ALA A 12 4.87 13.65 1.32
C ALA A 12 6.21 13.59 2.08
N PRO A 13 6.62 14.60 2.87
CA PRO A 13 7.87 14.52 3.62
C PRO A 13 7.86 13.43 4.70
N GLU A 14 6.76 13.31 5.46
CA GLU A 14 6.61 12.33 6.54
C GLU A 14 6.54 10.91 6.00
N LEU A 15 5.77 10.69 4.94
CA LEU A 15 5.70 9.41 4.24
C LEU A 15 7.08 9.04 3.68
N THR A 16 7.77 9.99 3.05
CA THR A 16 9.12 9.77 2.54
C THR A 16 10.08 9.40 3.67
N ALA A 17 10.08 10.14 4.78
CA ALA A 17 10.93 9.82 5.93
C ALA A 17 10.61 8.42 6.51
N ALA A 18 9.33 8.08 6.62
CA ALA A 18 8.88 6.79 7.15
C ALA A 18 9.15 5.61 6.21
N SER A 19 9.29 5.82 4.90
CA SER A 19 9.40 4.72 3.92
C SER A 19 10.65 4.73 3.05
N ALA A 20 11.51 5.76 3.08
CA ALA A 20 12.66 5.88 2.18
C ALA A 20 13.68 4.74 2.31
N HIS A 21 13.75 4.12 3.49
CA HIS A 21 14.61 2.97 3.76
C HIS A 21 14.01 1.63 3.29
N ARG A 22 12.75 1.62 2.85
CA ARG A 22 12.07 0.39 2.41
C ARG A 22 12.53 0.01 1.00
N PRO A 23 12.58 -1.30 0.68
CA PRO A 23 12.90 -1.75 -0.66
C PRO A 23 11.95 -1.16 -1.72
N LEU A 24 12.53 -0.63 -2.79
CA LEU A 24 11.79 -0.22 -3.98
C LEU A 24 11.70 -1.40 -4.94
N ALA A 25 10.50 -1.67 -5.45
CA ALA A 25 10.27 -2.62 -6.52
C ALA A 25 9.59 -1.93 -7.70
N LEU A 26 10.01 -2.27 -8.92
CA LEU A 26 9.30 -1.87 -10.13
C LEU A 26 8.19 -2.88 -10.43
N ALA A 27 7.06 -2.38 -10.92
CA ALA A 27 5.92 -3.21 -11.33
C ALA A 27 5.72 -3.12 -12.86
N PRO A 28 6.62 -3.74 -13.67
CA PRO A 28 6.44 -3.81 -15.11
C PRO A 28 5.33 -4.81 -15.45
N GLY A 29 4.46 -4.47 -16.41
CA GLY A 29 3.37 -5.33 -16.86
C GLY A 29 3.06 -5.15 -18.34
N SER A 30 2.51 -6.20 -18.94
CA SER A 30 1.92 -6.23 -20.27
C SER A 30 0.45 -5.80 -20.23
N PRO A 31 -0.15 -5.38 -21.36
CA PRO A 31 -1.58 -5.14 -21.43
C PRO A 31 -2.37 -6.37 -20.97
N GLY A 32 -3.24 -6.21 -19.98
CA GLY A 32 -4.02 -7.28 -19.37
C GLY A 32 -3.49 -7.75 -18.02
N ASP A 33 -2.27 -7.39 -17.64
CA ASP A 33 -1.73 -7.70 -16.31
C ASP A 33 -2.46 -6.89 -15.22
N VAL A 34 -2.69 -7.55 -14.08
CA VAL A 34 -3.33 -6.95 -12.92
C VAL A 34 -2.36 -7.00 -11.74
N PHE A 35 -2.11 -5.83 -11.15
CA PHE A 35 -1.39 -5.71 -9.89
C PHE A 35 -2.40 -5.55 -8.76
N LEU A 36 -2.40 -6.51 -7.82
CA LEU A 36 -3.16 -6.41 -6.59
C LEU A 36 -2.32 -5.72 -5.52
N CYS A 37 -2.70 -4.50 -5.16
CA CYS A 37 -2.00 -3.68 -4.17
C CYS A 37 -2.71 -3.73 -2.82
N HIS A 38 -1.94 -3.96 -1.75
CA HIS A 38 -2.46 -3.77 -0.40
C HIS A 38 -2.77 -2.27 -0.16
N PRO A 39 -3.84 -1.90 0.59
CA PRO A 39 -4.19 -0.49 0.80
C PRO A 39 -3.10 0.38 1.45
N SER A 40 -2.18 -0.23 2.21
CA SER A 40 -1.04 0.46 2.83
C SER A 40 0.22 0.51 1.95
N LEU A 41 0.19 -0.04 0.73
CA LEU A 41 1.32 0.00 -0.18
C LEU A 41 1.53 1.44 -0.67
N GLY A 42 2.65 2.06 -0.28
CA GLY A 42 3.11 3.28 -0.90
C GLY A 42 3.49 3.02 -2.36
N HIS A 43 2.79 3.64 -3.30
CA HIS A 43 3.10 3.54 -4.73
C HIS A 43 3.07 4.90 -5.40
N ALA A 44 3.90 5.06 -6.44
CA ALA A 44 3.93 6.25 -7.26
C ALA A 44 3.90 5.87 -8.74
N ALA A 45 3.24 6.70 -9.55
CA ALA A 45 3.32 6.57 -10.99
C ALA A 45 4.71 7.03 -11.47
N GLN A 46 5.28 6.30 -12.43
CA GLN A 46 6.47 6.76 -13.15
C GLN A 46 6.07 7.51 -14.42
N PRO A 47 6.82 8.55 -14.82
CA PRO A 47 6.62 9.22 -16.10
C PRO A 47 6.63 8.23 -17.27
N HIS A 48 5.74 8.45 -18.23
CA HIS A 48 5.66 7.59 -19.42
C HIS A 48 6.59 8.13 -20.51
N HIS A 49 7.73 7.47 -20.71
CA HIS A 49 8.74 7.83 -21.70
C HIS A 49 8.55 7.13 -23.07
N GLY A 50 7.53 6.29 -23.22
CA GLY A 50 7.22 5.59 -24.46
C GLY A 50 6.30 6.38 -25.39
N THR A 51 6.16 5.91 -26.63
CA THR A 51 5.30 6.54 -27.65
C THR A 51 3.91 5.89 -27.75
N ARG A 52 3.69 4.75 -27.11
CA ARG A 52 2.42 4.02 -27.14
C ARG A 52 1.59 4.38 -25.91
N PRO A 53 0.34 4.88 -26.05
CA PRO A 53 -0.51 5.20 -24.91
C PRO A 53 -0.65 4.03 -23.94
N ARG A 54 -0.57 4.33 -22.63
CA ARG A 54 -0.76 3.36 -21.54
C ARG A 54 -2.03 3.73 -20.78
N PHE A 55 -3.05 2.88 -20.88
CA PHE A 55 -4.28 3.01 -20.12
C PHE A 55 -4.21 2.09 -18.90
N LEU A 56 -4.55 2.64 -17.73
CA LEU A 56 -4.64 1.91 -16.47
C LEU A 56 -5.98 2.23 -15.82
N ALA A 57 -6.63 1.22 -15.26
CA ALA A 57 -7.78 1.39 -14.40
C ALA A 57 -7.38 0.98 -12.99
N GLN A 58 -7.92 1.68 -11.99
CA GLN A 58 -7.75 1.34 -10.57
C GLN A 58 -9.12 1.04 -9.98
N PRO A 59 -9.79 -0.06 -10.40
CA PRO A 59 -11.05 -0.44 -9.82
C PRO A 59 -10.83 -0.81 -8.34
N PRO A 60 -11.74 -0.40 -7.44
CA PRO A 60 -11.66 -0.84 -6.05
C PRO A 60 -11.95 -2.35 -5.98
N LEU A 61 -11.15 -3.07 -5.21
CA LEU A 61 -11.46 -4.44 -4.79
C LEU A 61 -11.97 -4.40 -3.35
N LEU A 62 -13.28 -4.55 -3.18
CA LEU A 62 -13.89 -4.53 -1.85
C LEU A 62 -13.72 -5.89 -1.18
N PRO A 63 -13.52 -5.92 0.16
CA PRO A 63 -13.51 -7.16 0.91
C PRO A 63 -14.85 -7.90 0.75
N ALA A 64 -14.77 -9.22 0.60
CA ALA A 64 -15.97 -10.07 0.58
C ALA A 64 -16.65 -10.15 1.96
N ALA A 65 -15.90 -9.87 3.03
CA ALA A 65 -16.34 -9.83 4.42
C ALA A 65 -15.50 -8.82 5.21
N PRO A 66 -15.94 -8.38 6.40
CA PRO A 66 -15.11 -7.57 7.30
C PRO A 66 -13.78 -8.24 7.63
N TYR A 67 -12.74 -7.45 7.88
CA TYR A 67 -11.43 -7.97 8.30
C TYR A 67 -11.50 -8.46 9.75
N GLU A 68 -10.91 -9.63 10.02
CA GLU A 68 -10.70 -10.18 11.35
C GLU A 68 -9.20 -10.48 11.59
N PRO A 69 -8.37 -9.46 11.85
CA PRO A 69 -6.93 -9.64 12.05
C PRO A 69 -6.59 -10.55 13.24
N GLU A 70 -7.46 -10.62 14.25
CA GLU A 70 -7.26 -11.44 15.47
C GLU A 70 -8.08 -12.73 15.47
N ARG A 71 -8.57 -13.20 14.31
CA ARG A 71 -9.34 -14.45 14.24
C ARG A 71 -8.54 -15.66 14.72
N GLY A 72 -9.15 -16.47 15.59
CA GLY A 72 -8.47 -17.55 16.31
C GLY A 72 -8.17 -18.81 15.49
N ASP A 73 -8.74 -18.96 14.28
CA ASP A 73 -8.51 -20.11 13.41
C ASP A 73 -7.23 -19.99 12.55
N GLY A 74 -6.57 -18.81 12.57
CA GLY A 74 -5.36 -18.52 11.81
C GLY A 74 -5.54 -18.44 10.29
N ALA A 75 -6.76 -18.60 9.77
CA ALA A 75 -7.06 -18.60 8.34
C ALA A 75 -7.23 -17.16 7.82
N HIS A 76 -6.15 -16.38 7.92
CA HIS A 76 -6.12 -14.97 7.50
C HIS A 76 -5.93 -14.85 5.98
N SER A 77 -6.71 -13.98 5.36
CA SER A 77 -6.48 -13.48 4.01
C SER A 77 -5.10 -12.80 3.87
N PRO A 78 -4.56 -12.65 2.65
CA PRO A 78 -3.31 -11.92 2.42
C PRO A 78 -3.31 -10.50 3.01
N VAL A 79 -4.47 -9.82 3.00
CA VAL A 79 -4.65 -8.47 3.55
C VAL A 79 -4.55 -8.50 5.08
N GLU A 80 -5.28 -9.40 5.75
CA GLU A 80 -5.20 -9.55 7.21
C GLU A 80 -3.80 -9.92 7.68
N ARG A 81 -3.09 -10.79 6.96
CA ARG A 81 -1.69 -11.12 7.26
C ARG A 81 -0.78 -9.88 7.20
N ALA A 82 -1.01 -8.99 6.25
CA ALA A 82 -0.24 -7.75 6.13
C ALA A 82 -0.59 -6.75 7.24
N ILE A 83 -1.88 -6.64 7.60
CA ILE A 83 -2.35 -5.82 8.72
C ILE A 83 -1.69 -6.27 10.03
N ARG A 84 -1.70 -7.58 10.33
CA ARG A 84 -1.08 -8.11 11.57
C ARG A 84 0.42 -7.85 11.68
N ARG A 85 1.14 -7.82 10.55
CA ARG A 85 2.58 -7.50 10.49
C ARG A 85 2.86 -5.99 10.59
N GLY A 86 1.87 -5.16 10.31
CA GLY A 86 2.00 -3.71 10.18
C GLY A 86 2.29 -2.93 11.47
N PRO A 87 1.66 -3.24 12.63
CA PRO A 87 1.77 -2.38 13.81
C PRO A 87 3.10 -2.48 14.56
N GLY A 88 4.09 -3.25 14.09
CA GLY A 88 5.39 -3.33 14.78
C GLY A 88 5.30 -3.89 16.20
N LEU A 89 4.25 -4.65 16.54
CA LEU A 89 4.03 -5.28 17.85
C LEU A 89 5.07 -6.36 18.22
N ASP A 90 6.11 -6.52 17.38
CA ASP A 90 7.29 -7.32 17.68
C ASP A 90 8.48 -6.44 18.15
N ASP A 91 8.26 -5.14 18.41
CA ASP A 91 9.25 -4.26 19.05
C ASP A 91 9.06 -4.29 20.59
N PRO A 92 9.94 -4.99 21.34
CA PRO A 92 9.81 -5.12 22.79
C PRO A 92 10.03 -3.80 23.56
N ASP A 93 10.42 -2.70 22.91
CA ASP A 93 10.73 -1.41 23.56
C ASP A 93 9.52 -0.47 23.74
N LEU A 94 8.32 -0.84 23.31
CA LEU A 94 7.14 0.04 23.43
C LEU A 94 6.32 -0.14 24.73
N ASP A 95 6.67 -1.11 25.58
CA ASP A 95 6.01 -1.36 26.87
C ASP A 95 6.84 -0.95 28.11
N GLY A 96 7.92 -0.17 27.94
CA GLY A 96 8.85 0.16 29.03
C GLY A 96 9.14 1.65 29.20
N ASP A 97 8.52 2.24 30.22
CA ASP A 97 8.93 3.46 30.95
C ASP A 97 8.43 4.84 30.44
N ARG A 98 7.30 5.26 31.01
CA ARG A 98 6.98 6.65 31.37
C ARG A 98 6.33 6.70 32.74
#